data_AF-A0A960YHJ2-F1
#
_entry.id   AF-A0A960YHJ2-F1
#
_cell.length_a   1.000
_cell.length_b   1.000
_cell.length_c   1.000
_cell.angle_alpha   90.00
_cell.angle_beta   90.00
_cell.angle_gamma   90.00
#
_symmetry.space_group_name_H-M   'P 1'
#
loop_
_entity.id
_entity.type
_entity.pdbx_description
1 polymer ?
#
loop_
_entity_poly.entity_id
_entity_poly.type
_entity_poly.pdbx_seq_one_letter_code
_entity_poly.pdbx_strand_id
1 'polypeptide(L)'
;RRDADNDLFEVNLLDLLIRHSSANHRRETIAWSKRRNASALRLWILVVWRNCVKRRHEKGPPVSPAMLKELTDRLLRVPEILAERLFRGRVELPASWAATYAGEDETPALGTNRRHTLTFAA
;
A
#
# COMPACT_ATOMS: atom_id res chain seq x y z
N ARG A 1 18.89 18.67 -2.69
CA ARG A 1 19.47 17.53 -3.43
C ARG A 1 18.53 16.32 -3.22
N ARG A 2 18.44 15.37 -4.18
CA ARG A 2 17.53 14.19 -4.06
C ARG A 2 18.32 13.00 -3.55
N ASP A 3 18.69 13.07 -2.29
CA ASP A 3 19.60 12.16 -1.62
C ASP A 3 19.20 12.00 -0.15
N ALA A 4 19.87 11.10 0.57
CA ALA A 4 19.50 10.71 1.92
C ALA A 4 19.61 11.86 2.95
N ASP A 5 20.35 12.92 2.62
CA ASP A 5 20.52 14.12 3.46
C ASP A 5 19.30 15.07 3.43
N ASN A 6 18.26 14.72 2.67
CA ASN A 6 17.00 15.47 2.60
C ASN A 6 15.99 14.89 3.61
N ASP A 7 15.42 15.74 4.48
CA ASP A 7 14.38 15.32 5.43
C ASP A 7 13.16 14.68 4.75
N LEU A 8 12.87 15.06 3.51
CA LEU A 8 11.79 14.49 2.70
C LEU A 8 12.22 13.26 1.90
N PHE A 9 13.43 12.73 2.10
CA PHE A 9 13.99 11.64 1.29
C PHE A 9 13.07 10.42 1.26
N GLU A 10 12.57 9.97 2.41
CA GLU A 10 11.75 8.76 2.47
C GLU A 10 10.41 8.90 1.74
N VAL A 11 9.80 10.08 1.82
CA VAL A 11 8.54 10.39 1.11
C VAL A 11 8.82 10.48 -0.39
N ASN A 12 9.89 11.17 -0.79
CA ASN A 12 10.30 11.28 -2.19
C ASN A 12 10.65 9.92 -2.82
N LEU A 13 11.31 9.06 -2.04
CA LEU A 13 11.65 7.70 -2.46
C LEU A 13 10.39 6.85 -2.58
N LEU A 14 9.46 6.92 -1.62
CA LEU A 14 8.17 6.22 -1.70
C LEU A 14 7.38 6.65 -2.95
N ASP A 15 7.31 7.95 -3.20
CA ASP A 15 6.64 8.55 -4.36
C ASP A 15 7.29 8.13 -5.70
N LEU A 16 8.62 8.04 -5.75
CA LEU A 16 9.34 7.47 -6.90
C LEU A 16 8.98 6.00 -7.11
N LEU A 17 9.04 5.20 -6.04
CA LEU A 17 8.83 3.76 -6.10
C LEU A 17 7.39 3.40 -6.49
N ILE A 18 6.38 4.08 -5.94
CA ILE A 18 4.99 3.77 -6.26
C ILE A 18 4.66 4.06 -7.73
N ARG A 19 5.23 5.13 -8.30
CA ARG A 19 5.08 5.41 -9.74
C ARG A 19 5.85 4.40 -10.59
N HIS A 20 7.00 3.93 -10.14
CA HIS A 20 7.76 2.93 -10.89
C HIS A 20 7.04 1.57 -10.87
N SER A 21 6.56 1.13 -9.72
CA SER A 21 6.02 -0.23 -9.51
C SER A 21 4.52 -0.36 -9.76
N SER A 22 3.78 0.75 -9.86
CA SER A 22 2.32 0.71 -9.96
C SER A 22 1.81 1.59 -11.12
N ALA A 23 1.29 0.94 -12.17
CA ALA A 23 0.85 1.62 -13.39
C ALA A 23 -0.23 2.68 -13.14
N ASN A 24 -1.15 2.42 -12.20
CA ASN A 24 -2.23 3.32 -11.81
C ASN A 24 -1.77 4.60 -11.10
N HIS A 25 -0.52 4.62 -10.62
CA HIS A 25 0.09 5.78 -9.97
C HIS A 25 1.02 6.56 -10.92
N ARG A 26 1.33 6.01 -12.10
CA ARG A 26 2.01 6.77 -13.15
C ARG A 26 1.09 7.87 -13.67
N ARG A 27 1.62 9.08 -13.87
CA ARG A 27 0.94 10.06 -14.73
C ARG A 27 0.86 9.45 -16.14
N GLU A 28 -0.29 9.59 -16.79
CA GLU A 28 -0.51 9.21 -18.21
C GLU A 28 -0.70 7.71 -18.50
N THR A 29 -1.50 6.99 -17.71
CA THR A 29 -2.01 5.67 -18.15
C THR A 29 -3.52 5.52 -18.01
N ILE A 30 -4.12 4.69 -18.87
CA ILE A 30 -5.52 4.27 -18.77
C ILE A 30 -5.81 3.46 -17.49
N ALA A 31 -4.77 2.98 -16.81
CA ALA A 31 -4.87 2.12 -15.63
C ALA A 31 -5.06 2.90 -14.32
N TRP A 32 -5.48 4.16 -14.36
CA TRP A 32 -5.60 5.02 -13.17
C TRP A 32 -6.68 4.55 -12.17
N SER A 33 -6.47 4.78 -10.87
CA SER A 33 -7.50 4.45 -9.87
C SER A 33 -8.57 5.53 -9.85
N LYS A 34 -9.82 5.14 -10.13
CA LYS A 34 -10.95 6.09 -10.15
C LYS A 34 -11.21 6.79 -8.83
N ARG A 35 -11.03 6.09 -7.71
CA ARG A 35 -11.25 6.60 -6.35
C ARG A 35 -9.95 6.64 -5.55
N ARG A 36 -9.83 7.59 -4.63
CA ARG A 36 -8.64 7.78 -3.77
C ARG A 36 -8.35 6.56 -2.89
N ASN A 37 -9.39 5.94 -2.33
CA ASN A 37 -9.24 4.73 -1.52
C ASN A 37 -8.61 3.56 -2.32
N ALA A 38 -8.97 3.40 -3.60
CA ALA A 38 -8.35 2.37 -4.45
C ALA A 38 -6.86 2.64 -4.71
N SER A 39 -6.48 3.92 -4.86
CA SER A 39 -5.06 4.30 -4.89
C SER A 39 -4.34 4.01 -3.57
N ALA A 40 -4.98 4.27 -2.43
CA ALA A 40 -4.44 4.00 -1.10
C ALA A 40 -4.22 2.49 -0.86
N LEU A 41 -5.16 1.63 -1.24
CA LEU A 41 -5.01 0.18 -1.14
C LEU A 41 -3.77 -0.33 -1.89
N ARG A 42 -3.50 0.22 -3.09
CA ARG A 42 -2.28 -0.12 -3.84
C ARG A 42 -1.01 0.39 -3.17
N LEU A 43 -1.06 1.57 -2.55
CA LEU A 43 0.04 2.06 -1.73
C LEU A 43 0.31 1.13 -0.55
N TRP A 44 -0.72 0.64 0.14
CA TRP A 44 -0.53 -0.28 1.27
C TRP A 44 0.15 -1.59 0.86
N ILE A 45 -0.22 -2.17 -0.28
CA ILE A 45 0.45 -3.36 -0.83
C ILE A 45 1.94 -3.07 -1.07
N LEU A 46 2.26 -1.92 -1.66
CA LEU A 46 3.65 -1.52 -1.89
C LEU A 46 4.43 -1.36 -0.58
N VAL A 47 3.83 -0.75 0.44
CA VAL A 47 4.46 -0.52 1.74
C VAL A 47 4.79 -1.86 2.40
N VAL A 48 3.86 -2.82 2.41
CA VAL A 48 4.10 -4.17 2.94
C VAL A 48 5.22 -4.87 2.17
N TRP A 49 5.17 -4.85 0.83
CA TRP A 49 6.20 -5.48 0.00
C TRP A 49 7.58 -4.84 0.20
N ARG A 50 7.68 -3.51 0.17
CA ARG A 50 8.93 -2.75 0.33
C ARG A 50 9.55 -3.00 1.71
N ASN A 51 8.74 -2.98 2.75
CA ASN A 51 9.24 -3.01 4.12
C ASN A 51 9.47 -4.41 4.66
N CYS A 52 8.70 -5.41 4.21
CA CYS A 52 8.75 -6.76 4.78
C CYS A 52 9.36 -7.80 3.83
N VAL A 53 9.18 -7.66 2.51
CA VAL A 53 9.62 -8.67 1.52
C VAL A 53 10.95 -8.30 0.88
N LYS A 54 11.13 -7.03 0.52
CA LYS A 54 12.33 -6.57 -0.17
C LYS A 54 13.46 -6.24 0.78
N ARG A 55 14.67 -6.46 0.27
CA ARG A 55 15.89 -5.91 0.86
C ARG A 55 15.85 -4.39 0.75
N ARG A 56 16.38 -3.71 1.77
CA ARG A 56 16.57 -2.24 1.75
C ARG A 56 17.46 -1.81 0.58
N HIS A 57 18.49 -2.59 0.29
CA HIS A 57 19.46 -2.34 -0.78
C HIS A 57 19.56 -3.58 -1.67
N GLU A 58 19.42 -3.40 -2.99
CA GLU A 58 19.40 -4.53 -3.94
C GLU A 58 20.71 -5.32 -3.92
N LYS A 59 21.85 -4.62 -3.80
CA LYS A 59 23.20 -5.20 -3.71
C LYS A 59 23.70 -5.37 -2.26
N GLY A 60 22.83 -5.14 -1.27
CA GLY A 60 23.18 -5.20 0.14
C GLY A 60 22.88 -6.55 0.80
N PRO A 61 23.15 -6.65 2.12
CA PRO A 61 22.76 -7.81 2.91
C PRO A 61 21.23 -8.00 2.89
N PRO A 62 20.73 -9.21 3.20
CA PRO A 62 19.30 -9.53 3.16
C PRO A 62 18.54 -8.95 4.36
N VAL A 63 18.55 -7.62 4.49
CA VAL A 63 17.93 -6.87 5.58
C VAL A 63 16.85 -5.95 5.00
N SER A 64 15.63 -6.01 5.56
CA SER A 64 14.53 -5.12 5.20
C SER A 64 14.38 -3.95 6.19
N PRO A 65 13.64 -2.88 5.81
CA PRO A 65 13.26 -1.84 6.75
C PRO A 65 12.51 -2.35 7.98
N ALA A 66 11.63 -3.36 7.84
CA ALA A 66 10.91 -3.94 8.98
C ALA A 66 11.85 -4.63 9.97
N MET A 67 12.91 -5.29 9.49
CA MET A 67 13.93 -5.90 10.35
C MET A 67 14.71 -4.85 11.15
N LEU A 68 15.08 -3.73 10.52
CA LEU A 68 15.75 -2.62 11.21
C LEU A 68 14.87 -1.96 12.28
N LYS A 69 13.56 -2.12 12.18
CA LYS A 69 12.58 -1.68 13.16
C LYS A 69 12.14 -2.78 14.11
N GLU A 70 12.79 -3.94 14.05
CA GLU A 70 12.52 -5.12 14.89
C GLU A 70 11.06 -5.61 14.79
N LEU A 71 10.38 -5.30 13.68
CA LEU A 71 9.03 -5.77 13.39
C LEU A 71 9.01 -7.20 12.84
N THR A 72 10.12 -7.61 12.22
CA THR A 72 10.36 -8.98 11.75
C THR A 72 11.81 -9.36 12.00
N ASP A 73 12.09 -10.65 12.18
CA ASP A 73 13.44 -11.19 12.38
C ASP A 73 14.14 -11.56 11.06
N ARG A 74 13.36 -11.66 9.97
CA ARG A 74 13.82 -12.02 8.62
C ARG A 74 13.00 -11.35 7.53
N LEU A 75 13.44 -11.53 6.29
CA LEU A 75 12.64 -11.23 5.10
C LEU A 75 11.41 -12.16 5.04
N LEU A 76 10.24 -11.56 4.85
CA LEU A 76 9.01 -12.29 4.62
C LEU A 76 8.90 -12.68 3.14
N ARG A 77 8.34 -13.86 2.87
CA ARG A 77 7.93 -14.29 1.54
C ARG A 77 6.46 -13.98 1.33
N VAL A 78 6.06 -13.76 0.08
CA VAL A 78 4.65 -13.48 -0.27
C VAL A 78 3.67 -14.55 0.28
N PRO A 79 3.98 -15.85 0.22
CA PRO A 79 3.09 -16.86 0.82
C PRO A 79 2.93 -16.72 2.34
N GLU A 80 3.90 -16.15 3.05
CA GLU A 80 3.82 -15.97 4.51
C GLU A 80 2.90 -14.80 4.85
N ILE A 81 2.93 -13.74 4.04
CA ILE A 81 2.00 -12.59 4.17
C ILE A 81 0.57 -13.02 3.89
N LEU A 82 0.38 -13.94 2.96
CA LEU A 82 -0.93 -14.45 2.55
C LEU A 82 -1.30 -15.77 3.23
N ALA A 83 -0.50 -16.24 4.20
CA ALA A 83 -0.70 -17.53 4.86
C ALA A 83 -1.99 -17.55 5.66
N GLU A 84 -2.33 -16.41 6.26
CA GLU A 84 -3.55 -16.24 7.02
C GLU A 84 -4.57 -15.45 6.21
N ARG A 85 -5.77 -16.01 6.10
CA ARG A 85 -6.92 -15.29 5.56
C ARG A 85 -7.51 -14.40 6.66
N LEU A 86 -6.92 -13.22 6.82
CA LEU A 86 -7.43 -12.20 7.74
C LEU A 86 -8.71 -11.59 7.17
N PHE A 87 -9.79 -11.71 7.93
CA PHE A 87 -11.08 -11.08 7.61
C PHE A 87 -11.22 -9.78 8.39
N ARG A 88 -11.73 -8.72 7.76
CA ARG A 88 -11.98 -7.45 8.45
C ARG A 88 -12.85 -7.61 9.70
N GLY A 89 -13.82 -8.54 9.69
CA GLY A 89 -14.66 -8.80 10.87
C GLY A 89 -13.92 -9.44 12.06
N ARG A 90 -12.69 -9.93 11.87
CA ARG A 90 -11.88 -10.60 12.90
C ARG A 90 -10.64 -9.81 13.33
N VAL A 91 -10.20 -8.86 12.51
CA VAL A 91 -9.05 -8.00 12.80
C VAL A 91 -9.53 -6.56 12.77
N GLU A 92 -9.43 -5.90 13.92
CA GLU A 92 -9.78 -4.50 14.03
C GLU A 92 -8.77 -3.63 13.27
N LEU A 93 -9.27 -2.63 12.55
CA LEU A 93 -8.46 -1.60 11.91
C LEU A 93 -8.80 -0.26 12.53
N PRO A 94 -7.83 0.68 12.63
CA PRO A 94 -8.12 2.07 12.94
C PRO A 94 -9.26 2.60 12.07
N ALA A 95 -10.12 3.44 12.63
CA ALA A 95 -11.36 3.89 11.98
C ALA A 95 -11.12 4.46 10.57
N SER A 96 -10.07 5.26 10.38
CA SER A 96 -9.70 5.82 9.08
C SER A 96 -9.31 4.73 8.07
N TRP A 97 -8.56 3.72 8.49
CA TRP A 97 -8.16 2.61 7.63
C TRP A 97 -9.33 1.69 7.31
N ALA A 98 -10.25 1.51 8.26
CA ALA A 98 -11.48 0.76 8.05
C ALA A 98 -12.35 1.42 6.95
N ALA A 99 -12.52 2.75 7.00
CA ALA A 99 -13.27 3.50 5.98
C ALA A 99 -12.62 3.40 4.59
N THR A 100 -11.29 3.54 4.50
CA THR A 100 -10.55 3.35 3.23
C THR A 100 -10.71 1.93 2.69
N TYR A 101 -10.58 0.91 3.56
CA TYR A 101 -10.72 -0.49 3.21
C TYR A 101 -12.13 -0.84 2.71
N ALA A 102 -13.16 -0.36 3.40
CA ALA A 102 -14.57 -0.53 3.02
C ALA A 102 -14.96 0.30 1.79
N GLY A 103 -14.13 1.27 1.40
CA GLY A 103 -14.37 2.18 0.28
C GLY A 103 -15.47 3.20 0.55
N GLU A 104 -15.58 3.60 1.81
CA GLU A 104 -16.50 4.63 2.29
C GLU A 104 -15.98 6.03 1.98
N ASP A 105 -14.65 6.21 1.95
CA ASP A 105 -14.01 7.49 1.68
C ASP A 105 -14.44 8.10 0.34
N GLU A 106 -15.02 9.29 0.41
CA GLU A 106 -15.42 10.02 -0.78
C GLU A 106 -14.20 10.59 -1.49
N THR A 107 -14.26 10.59 -2.82
CA THR A 107 -13.33 11.34 -3.65
C THR A 107 -14.07 12.60 -4.10
N PRO A 108 -13.78 13.79 -3.51
CA PRO A 108 -14.56 15.00 -3.74
C PRO A 108 -14.60 15.46 -5.20
N ALA A 109 -13.56 15.12 -5.97
CA ALA A 109 -13.48 15.44 -7.39
C ALA A 109 -14.44 14.61 -8.27
N LEU A 110 -15.13 13.60 -7.71
CA LEU A 110 -16.09 12.78 -8.43
C LEU A 110 -17.52 13.19 -8.06
N GLY A 111 -18.36 13.42 -9.06
CA GLY A 111 -19.79 13.68 -8.84
C GLY A 111 -20.56 12.49 -8.27
N THR A 112 -20.05 11.26 -8.45
CA THR A 112 -20.67 10.03 -7.94
C THR A 112 -19.64 9.10 -7.31
N ASN A 113 -19.81 8.82 -6.02
CA ASN A 113 -18.96 7.89 -5.24
C ASN A 113 -19.69 6.57 -4.97
N ARG A 114 -20.03 5.83 -6.04
CA ARG A 114 -20.78 4.55 -5.90
C ARG A 114 -20.02 3.61 -4.96
N ARG A 115 -20.73 3.16 -3.92
CA ARG A 115 -20.24 2.18 -2.95
C ARG A 115 -20.61 0.77 -3.40
N HIS A 116 -19.77 -0.20 -3.05
CA HIS A 116 -20.07 -1.60 -3.31
C HIS A 116 -20.98 -2.13 -2.19
N THR A 117 -22.29 -1.95 -2.36
CA THR A 117 -23.28 -2.60 -1.50
C THR A 117 -23.46 -4.03 -1.98
N LEU A 118 -23.36 -4.99 -1.05
CA LEU A 118 -23.53 -6.40 -1.36
C LEU A 118 -24.97 -6.64 -1.82
N THR A 119 -25.18 -6.92 -3.11
CA THR A 119 -26.46 -7.38 -3.63
C THR A 119 -26.44 -8.89 -3.61
N PHE A 120 -27.17 -9.51 -2.70
CA PHE A 120 -27.37 -10.96 -2.73
C PHE A 120 -28.10 -11.33 -4.03
N ALA A 121 -27.64 -12.39 -4.71
CA ALA A 121 -28.40 -12.96 -5.80
C ALA A 121 -29.71 -13.51 -5.22
N ALA A 122 -30.84 -13.10 -5.79
CA ALA A 122 -32.17 -13.58 -5.41
C ALA A 122 -32.40 -15.02 -5.87
#